data_AF-A0A356D7R3-F1
#
_entry.id   AF-A0A356D7R3-F1
#
_cell.length_a   1.000
_cell.length_b   1.000
_cell.length_c   1.000
_cell.angle_alpha   90.00
_cell.angle_beta   90.00
_cell.angle_gamma   90.00
#
_symmetry.space_group_name_H-M   'P 1'
#
loop_
_entity.id
_entity.type
_entity.pdbx_description
1 polymer ?
#
loop_
_entity_poly.entity_id
_entity_poly.type
_entity_poly.pdbx_seq_one_letter_code
_entity_poly.pdbx_strand_id
1 'polypeptide(L)' 'MSTFEYILLVYGIGGVCSMLITLLLTKDPNFYMRLLSAVLIGFTWPMTLPIVLMFSLF' A
#
# COMPACT_ATOMS: atom_id res chain seq x y z
N MET A 1 14.58 -22.07 0.88
CA MET A 1 13.51 -21.13 0.52
C MET A 1 13.14 -21.35 -0.93
N SER A 2 11.91 -21.78 -1.19
CA SER A 2 11.40 -21.93 -2.55
C SER A 2 11.13 -20.55 -3.18
N THR A 3 11.13 -20.46 -4.50
CA THR A 3 10.78 -19.21 -5.23
C THR A 3 9.42 -18.66 -4.82
N PHE A 4 8.48 -19.54 -4.44
CA PHE A 4 7.17 -19.17 -3.94
C PHE A 4 7.22 -18.40 -2.60
N GLU A 5 8.07 -18.82 -1.66
CA GLU A 5 8.25 -18.12 -0.37
C GLU A 5 8.85 -16.73 -0.56
N TYR A 6 9.76 -16.58 -1.52
CA TYR A 6 10.34 -15.28 -1.87
C TYR A 6 9.29 -14.32 -2.41
N ILE A 7 8.42 -14.79 -3.32
CA ILE A 7 7.32 -13.99 -3.86
C ILE A 7 6.37 -13.59 -2.74
N LEU A 8 6.01 -14.52 -1.84
CA LEU A 8 5.11 -14.25 -0.71
C LEU A 8 5.71 -13.23 0.27
N LEU A 9 7.02 -13.33 0.57
CA LEU A 9 7.72 -12.35 1.40
C LEU A 9 7.75 -10.97 0.76
N VAL A 10 8.11 -10.90 -0.53
CA VAL A 10 8.11 -9.65 -1.27
C VAL A 10 6.71 -9.06 -1.25
N TYR A 11 5.67 -9.85 -1.58
CA TYR A 11 4.25 -9.47 -1.61
C TYR A 11 3.64 -9.16 -0.23
N GLY A 12 4.22 -9.66 0.86
CA GLY A 12 3.85 -9.24 2.21
C GLY A 12 4.46 -7.90 2.59
N ILE A 13 5.77 -7.75 2.39
CA ILE A 13 6.56 -6.61 2.89
C ILE A 13 6.05 -5.30 2.35
N GLY A 14 5.91 -5.15 1.03
CA GLY A 14 5.47 -3.85 0.51
C GLY A 14 3.96 -3.68 0.45
N GLY A 15 3.17 -4.71 0.80
CA GLY A 15 1.75 -4.54 1.13
C GLY A 15 1.65 -3.75 2.43
N VAL A 16 2.50 -4.09 3.39
CA VAL A 16 2.68 -3.31 4.62
C VAL A 16 3.28 -1.93 4.32
N CYS A 17 4.31 -1.82 3.47
CA CYS A 17 4.88 -0.50 3.13
C CYS A 17 3.89 0.42 2.42
N SER A 18 3.15 -0.08 1.42
CA SER A 18 2.15 0.71 0.69
C SER A 18 0.99 1.12 1.60
N MET A 19 0.54 0.23 2.49
CA MET A 19 -0.46 0.55 3.49
C MET A 19 0.03 1.67 4.42
N LEU A 20 1.27 1.61 4.90
CA LEU A 20 1.87 2.66 5.73
C LEU A 20 2.00 3.99 4.98
N ILE A 21 2.48 3.97 3.72
CA ILE A 21 2.65 5.17 2.88
C ILE A 21 1.29 5.82 2.62
N THR A 22 0.29 5.03 2.22
CA THR A 22 -1.07 5.54 1.96
C THR A 22 -1.67 6.13 3.22
N LEU A 23 -1.48 5.47 4.36
CA LEU A 23 -1.99 5.96 5.65
C LEU A 23 -1.29 7.26 6.06
N LEU A 24 -0.02 7.47 5.68
CA LEU A 24 0.70 8.73 5.94
C LEU A 24 0.29 9.86 4.98
N LEU A 25 0.02 9.51 3.73
CA LEU A 25 -0.30 10.45 2.65
C LEU A 25 -1.74 10.97 2.74
N THR A 26 -2.68 10.09 3.07
CA THR A 26 -4.10 10.42 3.24
C THR A 26 -4.28 11.25 4.51
N LYS A 27 -4.47 12.57 4.34
CA LYS A 27 -4.74 13.56 5.41
C LYS A 27 -6.24 13.79 5.65
N ASP A 28 -7.08 12.81 5.32
CA ASP A 28 -8.53 12.92 5.49
C ASP A 28 -8.95 12.96 6.97
N PRO A 29 -9.97 13.77 7.33
CA PRO A 29 -10.47 13.88 8.70
C PRO A 29 -11.19 12.61 9.17
N ASN A 30 -11.65 11.76 8.23
CA ASN A 30 -12.35 10.53 8.56
C ASN A 30 -11.41 9.32 8.56
N PHE A 31 -11.00 8.89 9.76
CA PHE A 31 -10.02 7.83 9.97
C PHE A 31 -10.42 6.47 9.37
N TYR A 32 -11.72 6.17 9.31
CA TYR A 32 -12.25 4.92 8.75
C TYR A 32 -12.04 4.82 7.24
N MET A 33 -12.28 5.90 6.50
CA MET A 33 -12.07 5.95 5.05
C MET A 33 -10.59 5.85 4.69
N ARG A 34 -9.74 6.46 5.51
CA ARG A 34 -8.28 6.40 5.39
C ARG A 34 -7.76 4.99 5.60
N LEU A 35 -8.25 4.28 6.63
CA LEU A 35 -7.87 2.89 6.89
C LEU A 35 -8.37 1.97 5.77
N LEU A 36 -9.62 2.14 5.33
CA LEU A 36 -10.19 1.36 4.23
C LEU A 36 -9.41 1.53 2.92
N SER A 37 -9.05 2.77 2.58
CA SER A 37 -8.24 3.08 1.39
C SER A 37 -6.82 2.52 1.50
N ALA A 38 -6.19 2.63 2.67
CA ALA A 38 -4.87 2.06 2.91
C ALA A 38 -4.87 0.53 2.81
N VAL A 39 -5.91 -0.15 3.32
CA VAL A 39 -6.09 -1.62 3.17
C VAL A 39 -6.24 -1.99 1.69
N LEU A 40 -7.11 -1.29 0.96
CA LEU A 40 -7.38 -1.56 -0.46
C LEU A 40 -6.12 -1.38 -1.34
N ILE A 41 -5.37 -0.31 -1.09
CA ILE A 41 -4.11 -0.04 -1.80
C ILE A 41 -3.04 -1.05 -1.39
N GLY A 42 -2.93 -1.36 -0.10
CA GLY A 42 -2.02 -2.38 0.44
C GLY A 42 -2.27 -3.77 -0.12
N PHE A 43 -3.52 -4.10 -0.45
CA PHE A 43 -3.88 -5.39 -1.05
C PHE A 43 -3.58 -5.46 -2.55
N THR A 44 -3.58 -4.32 -3.25
CA THR A 44 -3.39 -4.21 -4.71
C THR A 44 -1.99 -3.72 -5.10
N TRP A 45 -1.06 -3.80 -4.15
CA TRP A 45 0.16 -3.02 -4.12
C TRP A 45 1.28 -3.30 -5.14
N PRO A 46 1.33 -4.38 -5.96
CA PRO A 46 2.25 -4.36 -7.11
C PRO A 46 1.81 -3.40 -8.22
N MET A 47 0.51 -3.08 -8.30
CA MET A 47 -0.05 -2.21 -9.34
C MET A 47 -0.23 -0.77 -8.87
N THR A 48 -0.73 -0.56 -7.64
CA THR A 48 -1.22 0.77 -7.20
C THR A 48 -0.15 1.66 -6.56
N LEU A 49 0.95 1.09 -6.05
CA LEU A 49 2.03 1.84 -5.39
C LEU A 49 2.63 2.95 -6.27
N PRO A 50 3.01 2.73 -7.55
CA PRO A 50 3.53 3.80 -8.40
C PRO A 50 2.49 4.91 -8.68
N ILE A 51 1.21 4.56 -8.79
CA ILE A 51 0.13 5.54 -9.03
C ILE A 51 -0.05 6.45 -7.80
N VAL A 52 -0.03 5.89 -6.59
CA VAL A 52 -0.19 6.67 -5.35
C VAL A 52 0.97 7.64 -5.13
N LEU A 53 2.21 7.23 -5.46
CA LEU A 53 3.35 8.14 -5.43
C LEU A 53 3.25 9.26 -6.47
N MET A 54 2.74 8.97 -7.68
CA MET A 54 2.52 10.00 -8.69
C MET A 54 1.46 11.02 -8.26
N PHE A 55 0.35 10.55 -7.66
CA PHE A 55 -0.66 11.44 -7.08
C PHE A 55 -0.15 12.24 -5.87
N SER A 56 0.85 11.74 -5.15
CA SER A 56 1.50 12.52 -4.08
C SER A 56 2.38 13.66 -4.59
N LEU A 57 2.88 13.56 -5.83
CA LEU A 57 3.84 14.53 -6.40
C LEU A 57 3.13 15.73 -7.06
N PHE A 58 1.83 15.58 -7.38
CA PHE A 58 0.96 16.60 -7.95
C PHE A 58 0.06 17.21 -6.88
#